data_AF-A0A3G2G7H6-F1
#
_entry.id   AF-A0A3G2G7H6-F1
#
_cell.length_a   1.000
_cell.length_b   1.000
_cell.length_c   1.000
_cell.angle_alpha   90.00
_cell.angle_beta   90.00
_cell.angle_gamma   90.00
#
_symmetry.space_group_name_H-M   'P 1'
#
loop_
_entity.id
_entity.type
_entity.pdbx_description
1 polymer ?
#
loop_
_entity_poly.entity_id
_entity_poly.type
_entity_poly.pdbx_seq_one_letter_code
_entity_poly.pdbx_strand_id
1 'polypeptide(L)'
;MKKNLVLISFLGFTLAFSQVQEGIKASQSSRETYVPEADIQPSFPGGINEFRGKVAQKINIKKIKNATGKVNSTAKFAVNMQGNIESITVFGNNDDLNSEVENAIKSIKTKWKPATYKSHPVKYWFQLPFSAFID
;
A
#
# COMPACT_ATOMS: atom_id res chain seq x y z
N MET A 1 -41.98 48.67 -59.29
CA MET A 1 -41.06 47.66 -59.89
C MET A 1 -39.89 47.51 -58.91
N LYS A 2 -39.50 46.38 -58.31
CA LYS A 2 -39.75 44.95 -58.47
C LYS A 2 -39.82 44.32 -57.06
N LYS A 3 -40.63 43.27 -56.90
CA LYS A 3 -40.86 42.50 -55.66
C LYS A 3 -39.82 41.37 -55.56
N ASN A 4 -39.06 41.30 -54.47
CA ASN A 4 -38.24 40.14 -54.10
C ASN A 4 -38.58 39.81 -52.62
N LEU A 5 -39.52 38.90 -52.37
CA LEU A 5 -39.39 37.44 -52.21
C LEU A 5 -38.63 37.03 -50.93
N VAL A 6 -39.39 36.38 -50.06
CA VAL A 6 -39.10 35.90 -48.70
C VAL A 6 -38.08 34.76 -48.71
N LEU A 7 -37.25 34.66 -47.67
CA LEU A 7 -36.84 33.36 -47.14
C LEU A 7 -36.67 33.44 -45.61
N ILE A 8 -37.61 32.83 -44.89
CA ILE A 8 -37.56 32.62 -43.44
C ILE A 8 -36.52 31.52 -43.19
N SER A 9 -35.40 31.88 -42.57
CA SER A 9 -34.44 30.90 -42.05
C SER A 9 -34.78 30.64 -40.58
N PHE A 10 -35.40 29.50 -40.31
CA PHE A 10 -35.46 28.90 -38.97
C PHE A 10 -34.04 28.45 -38.62
N LEU A 11 -33.27 29.31 -37.95
CA LEU A 11 -32.05 28.88 -37.26
C LEU A 11 -32.49 28.19 -35.97
N GLY A 12 -32.47 26.85 -36.03
CA GLY A 12 -32.72 25.97 -34.91
C GLY A 12 -31.83 26.32 -33.73
N PHE A 13 -32.48 26.60 -32.61
CA PHE A 13 -31.89 26.71 -31.29
C PHE A 13 -31.41 25.31 -30.88
N THR A 14 -30.11 25.05 -30.95
CA THR A 14 -29.51 23.93 -30.21
C THR A 14 -28.71 24.52 -29.06
N LEU A 15 -29.33 24.53 -27.88
CA LEU A 15 -28.58 24.62 -26.63
C LEU A 15 -27.83 23.29 -26.49
N ALA A 16 -26.59 23.26 -26.98
CA ALA A 16 -25.65 22.23 -26.55
C ALA A 16 -25.36 22.49 -25.06
N PHE A 17 -25.98 21.69 -24.20
CA PHE A 17 -25.63 21.58 -22.79
C PHE A 17 -24.19 21.02 -22.71
N SER A 18 -23.18 21.90 -22.75
CA SER A 18 -21.80 21.52 -22.45
C SER A 18 -21.65 21.40 -20.94
N GLN A 19 -22.19 20.33 -20.37
CA GLN A 19 -21.76 19.83 -19.08
C GLN A 19 -21.03 18.52 -19.30
N VAL A 20 -19.70 18.59 -19.30
CA VAL A 20 -18.87 17.47 -18.87
C VAL A 20 -18.46 17.79 -17.44
N GLN A 21 -19.20 17.19 -16.51
CA GLN A 21 -18.89 17.16 -15.08
C GLN A 21 -17.52 16.49 -14.86
N GLU A 22 -16.71 17.11 -14.02
CA GLU A 22 -15.43 16.64 -13.51
C GLU A 22 -15.41 15.17 -13.09
N GLY A 23 -14.26 14.51 -13.28
CA GLY A 23 -13.99 13.29 -12.51
C GLY A 23 -13.13 12.21 -13.15
N ILE A 24 -12.14 12.51 -14.00
CA ILE A 24 -10.99 11.59 -14.06
C ILE A 24 -10.09 11.94 -12.87
N LYS A 25 -10.48 11.45 -11.68
CA LYS A 25 -9.47 10.92 -10.77
C LYS A 25 -8.78 9.85 -11.60
N ALA A 26 -7.64 10.21 -12.18
CA ALA A 26 -6.68 9.23 -12.61
C ALA A 26 -6.37 8.43 -11.35
N SER A 27 -7.05 7.30 -11.21
CA SER A 27 -6.55 6.19 -10.46
C SER A 27 -5.19 5.91 -11.09
N GLN A 28 -4.14 6.54 -10.55
CA GLN A 28 -2.80 5.98 -10.59
C GLN A 28 -2.82 4.70 -9.76
N SER A 29 -3.61 3.73 -10.20
CA SER A 29 -3.15 2.35 -10.24
C SER A 29 -2.03 2.32 -11.27
N SER A 30 -0.88 2.92 -10.91
CA SER A 30 0.38 2.48 -11.50
C SER A 30 0.35 0.98 -11.28
N ARG A 31 0.30 0.20 -12.36
CA ARG A 31 0.57 -1.23 -12.28
C ARG A 31 1.88 -1.33 -11.52
N GLU A 32 1.80 -1.67 -10.24
CA GLU A 32 2.96 -2.00 -9.44
C GLU A 32 3.52 -3.21 -10.14
N THR A 33 4.47 -2.95 -11.03
CA THR A 33 5.17 -4.00 -11.72
C THR A 33 5.86 -4.71 -10.58
N TYR A 34 5.34 -5.89 -10.23
CA TYR A 34 6.03 -6.80 -9.35
C TYR A 34 7.33 -7.12 -10.08
N VAL A 35 8.39 -6.41 -9.70
CA VAL A 35 9.74 -6.69 -10.18
C VAL A 35 10.28 -7.72 -9.20
N PRO A 36 10.36 -9.01 -9.58
CA PRO A 36 10.79 -10.07 -8.67
C PRO A 36 12.21 -9.86 -8.16
N GLU A 37 13.01 -9.02 -8.82
CA GLU A 37 14.41 -8.80 -8.48
C GLU A 37 14.75 -7.30 -8.52
N ALA A 38 14.95 -6.70 -7.35
CA ALA A 38 15.52 -5.36 -7.25
C ALA A 38 17.05 -5.46 -7.25
N ASP A 39 17.72 -4.57 -8.00
CA ASP A 39 19.18 -4.48 -8.01
C ASP A 39 19.71 -4.14 -6.60
N ILE A 40 18.96 -3.30 -5.88
CA ILE A 40 19.21 -2.95 -4.49
C ILE A 40 17.92 -3.18 -3.70
N GLN A 41 17.98 -4.05 -2.69
CA GLN A 41 16.85 -4.29 -1.80
C GLN A 41 16.57 -3.10 -0.87
N PRO A 42 15.35 -2.96 -0.33
CA PRO A 42 15.06 -1.94 0.66
C PRO A 42 15.86 -2.18 1.94
N SER A 43 16.30 -1.09 2.59
CA SER A 43 17.05 -1.18 3.84
C SER A 43 16.38 -0.35 4.93
N PHE A 44 16.04 -1.00 6.03
CA PHE A 44 15.74 -0.32 7.29
C PHE A 44 17.04 0.25 7.90
N PRO A 45 17.02 1.36 8.66
CA PRO A 45 18.18 1.80 9.42
C PRO A 45 18.65 0.72 10.40
N GLY A 46 19.90 0.25 10.26
CA GLY A 46 20.41 -0.91 11.01
C GLY A 46 20.11 -2.27 10.37
N GLY A 47 19.48 -2.30 9.19
CA GLY A 47 19.20 -3.51 8.43
C GLY A 47 17.95 -4.26 8.88
N ILE A 48 17.65 -5.36 8.18
CA ILE A 48 16.41 -6.12 8.38
C ILE A 48 16.31 -6.77 9.77
N ASN A 49 17.44 -7.12 10.38
CA ASN A 49 17.45 -7.72 11.72
C ASN A 49 17.09 -6.70 12.81
N GLU A 50 17.52 -5.45 12.66
CA GLU A 50 17.10 -4.36 13.54
C GLU A 50 15.58 -4.13 13.44
N PHE A 51 15.03 -4.16 12.22
CA PHE A 51 13.57 -4.08 12.04
C PHE A 51 12.84 -5.23 12.75
N ARG A 52 13.29 -6.49 12.55
CA ARG A 52 12.71 -7.66 13.24
C ARG A 52 12.76 -7.50 14.75
N GLY A 53 13.89 -7.07 15.30
CA GLY A 53 14.07 -6.82 16.73
C GLY A 53 13.11 -5.76 17.25
N LYS A 54 12.97 -4.62 16.55
CA LYS A 54 12.03 -3.56 16.92
C LYS A 54 10.58 -4.04 16.90
N VAL A 55 10.19 -4.84 15.90
CA VAL A 55 8.84 -5.43 15.86
C VAL A 55 8.64 -6.35 17.07
N ALA A 56 9.58 -7.27 17.32
CA ALA A 56 9.49 -8.20 18.43
C ALA A 56 9.38 -7.51 19.80
N GLN A 57 10.16 -6.45 20.04
CA GLN A 57 10.11 -5.64 21.27
C GLN A 57 8.77 -4.94 21.50
N LYS A 58 7.98 -4.73 20.44
CA LYS A 58 6.70 -4.04 20.50
C LYS A 58 5.51 -4.97 20.65
N ILE A 59 5.72 -6.29 20.53
CA ILE A 59 4.67 -7.30 20.72
C ILE A 59 4.39 -7.43 22.22
N ASN A 60 3.14 -7.18 22.63
CA ASN A 60 2.73 -7.41 24.01
C ASN A 60 2.25 -8.85 24.20
N ILE A 61 3.16 -9.72 24.61
CA ILE A 61 2.90 -11.15 24.84
C ILE A 61 1.75 -11.38 25.84
N LYS A 62 1.54 -10.46 26.80
CA LYS A 62 0.46 -10.59 27.81
C LYS A 62 -0.95 -10.50 27.22
N LYS A 63 -1.09 -10.01 25.98
CA LYS A 63 -2.38 -9.95 25.28
C LYS A 63 -2.69 -11.23 24.50
N ILE A 64 -1.73 -12.15 24.37
CA ILE A 64 -1.92 -13.41 23.68
C ILE A 64 -2.63 -14.37 24.62
N LYS A 65 -3.87 -14.72 24.30
CA LYS A 65 -4.71 -15.60 25.12
C LYS A 65 -4.92 -16.95 24.45
N ASN A 66 -5.40 -17.91 25.25
CA ASN A 66 -5.81 -19.24 24.79
C ASN A 66 -4.73 -19.95 23.96
N ALA A 67 -3.47 -19.71 24.29
CA ALA A 67 -2.31 -20.28 23.63
C ALA A 67 -1.37 -20.83 24.69
N THR A 68 -0.85 -22.03 24.43
CA THR A 68 0.20 -22.66 25.22
C THR A 68 1.19 -23.29 24.23
N GLY A 69 2.48 -23.17 24.50
CA GLY A 69 3.53 -23.60 23.59
C GLY A 69 3.77 -22.61 22.45
N LYS A 70 4.18 -23.15 21.29
CA LYS A 70 4.65 -22.34 20.16
C LYS A 70 3.49 -21.78 19.33
N VAL A 71 3.43 -20.46 19.22
CA VAL A 71 2.56 -19.74 18.29
C VAL A 71 3.38 -19.05 17.20
N ASN A 72 2.81 -18.96 16.00
CA ASN A 72 3.46 -18.45 14.81
C ASN A 72 2.57 -17.44 14.10
N SER A 73 3.21 -16.41 13.55
CA SER A 73 2.59 -15.38 12.73
C SER A 73 3.49 -15.03 11.56
N THR A 74 2.92 -14.66 10.43
CA THR A 74 3.63 -14.22 9.23
C THR A 74 3.07 -12.88 8.80
N ALA A 75 3.93 -11.87 8.72
CA ALA A 75 3.57 -10.57 8.18
C ALA A 75 4.02 -10.45 6.73
N LYS A 76 3.09 -10.11 5.84
CA LYS A 76 3.34 -9.61 4.49
C LYS A 76 3.12 -8.10 4.48
N PHE A 77 4.05 -7.36 3.89
CA PHE A 77 3.91 -5.92 3.74
C PHE A 77 4.78 -5.43 2.58
N ALA A 78 4.49 -4.23 2.10
CA ALA A 78 5.30 -3.58 1.08
C ALA A 78 6.03 -2.37 1.64
N VAL A 79 7.24 -2.13 1.17
CA VAL A 79 7.93 -0.84 1.30
C VAL A 79 7.75 -0.09 -0.01
N ASN A 80 7.09 1.07 0.03
CA ASN A 80 6.84 1.88 -1.15
C ASN A 80 8.07 2.69 -1.59
N MET A 81 7.96 3.38 -2.73
CA MET A 81 9.05 4.16 -3.33
C MET A 81 9.51 5.33 -2.44
N GLN A 82 8.73 5.72 -1.43
CA GLN A 82 9.06 6.76 -0.46
C GLN A 82 9.62 6.18 0.86
N GLY A 83 9.82 4.87 0.93
CA GLY A 83 10.37 4.20 2.10
C GLY A 83 9.38 3.97 3.24
N ASN A 84 8.08 4.10 2.99
CA ASN A 84 7.05 3.82 4.01
C ASN A 84 6.53 2.39 3.86
N ILE A 85 6.12 1.80 4.99
CA ILE A 85 5.44 0.51 5.00
C ILE A 85 3.96 0.71 4.65
N GLU A 86 3.42 -0.14 3.79
CA GLU A 86 2.00 -0.21 3.43
C GLU A 86 1.56 -1.65 3.12
N SER A 87 0.27 -1.84 2.85
CA SER A 87 -0.32 -3.13 2.47
C SER A 87 0.01 -4.26 3.44
N ILE A 88 -0.05 -3.97 4.75
CA ILE A 88 0.25 -4.94 5.79
C ILE A 88 -0.88 -5.99 5.85
N THR A 89 -0.50 -7.26 5.83
CA THR A 89 -1.39 -8.40 6.05
C THR A 89 -0.67 -9.38 6.95
N VAL A 90 -1.30 -9.77 8.06
CA VAL A 90 -0.70 -10.69 9.04
C VAL A 90 -1.61 -11.89 9.22
N PHE A 91 -1.02 -13.10 9.19
CA PHE A 91 -1.75 -14.35 9.31
C PHE A 91 -0.89 -15.40 10.03
N GLY A 92 -1.53 -16.33 10.73
CA GLY A 92 -0.86 -17.27 11.63
C GLY A 92 -1.86 -18.15 12.37
N ASN A 93 -1.37 -18.95 13.30
CA ASN A 93 -2.21 -19.88 14.08
C ASN A 93 -2.80 -19.26 15.36
N ASN A 94 -2.55 -17.98 15.63
CA ASN A 94 -3.09 -17.26 16.78
C ASN A 94 -3.39 -15.79 16.41
N ASP A 95 -4.66 -15.40 16.53
CA ASP A 95 -5.14 -14.08 16.08
C ASP A 95 -4.67 -12.93 16.98
N ASP A 96 -4.48 -13.18 18.28
CA ASP A 96 -3.93 -12.18 19.19
C ASP A 96 -2.48 -11.84 18.81
N LEU A 97 -1.66 -12.85 18.51
CA LEU A 97 -0.30 -12.65 18.01
C LEU A 97 -0.31 -11.94 16.65
N ASN A 98 -1.19 -12.34 15.72
CA ASN A 98 -1.32 -11.68 14.42
C ASN A 98 -1.62 -10.18 14.58
N SER A 99 -2.57 -9.86 15.47
CA SER A 99 -2.97 -8.48 15.78
C SER A 99 -1.83 -7.68 16.41
N GLU A 100 -1.09 -8.27 17.35
CA GLU A 100 0.05 -7.59 17.99
C GLU A 100 1.24 -7.39 17.03
N VAL A 101 1.52 -8.34 16.13
CA VAL A 101 2.52 -8.17 15.06
C VAL A 101 2.11 -7.03 14.12
N GLU A 102 0.85 -6.98 13.69
CA GLU A 102 0.35 -5.91 12.83
C GLU A 102 0.48 -4.53 13.53
N ASN A 103 0.07 -4.44 14.79
CA ASN A 103 0.17 -3.21 15.59
C ASN A 103 1.62 -2.79 15.80
N ALA A 104 2.51 -3.74 16.08
CA ALA A 104 3.95 -3.49 16.24
C ALA A 104 4.54 -2.87 14.96
N ILE A 105 4.28 -3.48 13.80
CA ILE A 105 4.71 -2.95 12.49
C ILE A 105 4.14 -1.55 12.25
N LYS A 106 2.82 -1.36 12.43
CA LYS A 106 2.17 -0.05 12.25
C LYS A 106 2.75 1.04 13.15
N SER A 107 3.25 0.70 14.33
CA SER A 107 3.83 1.66 15.27
C SER A 107 5.25 2.12 14.90
N ILE A 108 5.93 1.43 13.98
CA ILE A 108 7.26 1.83 13.51
C ILE A 108 7.10 2.84 12.38
N LYS A 109 7.47 4.10 12.64
CA LYS A 109 7.35 5.23 11.68
C LYS A 109 8.67 5.57 10.97
N THR A 110 9.73 4.84 11.28
CA THR A 110 11.06 5.02 10.68
C THR A 110 10.99 4.70 9.18
N LYS A 111 11.47 5.62 8.36
CA LYS A 111 11.55 5.43 6.90
C LYS A 111 12.66 4.47 6.53
N TRP A 112 12.39 3.65 5.53
CA TRP A 112 13.33 2.75 4.87
C TRP A 112 13.99 3.45 3.69
N LYS A 113 15.19 3.01 3.33
CA LYS A 113 15.68 3.23 1.97
C LYS A 113 14.87 2.31 1.03
N PRO A 114 14.21 2.82 -0.02
CA PRO A 114 13.41 2.01 -0.92
C PRO A 114 14.31 1.06 -1.74
N ALA A 115 13.69 0.03 -2.32
CA ALA A 115 14.37 -0.78 -3.34
C ALA A 115 14.68 0.07 -4.57
N THR A 116 15.73 -0.30 -5.30
CA THR A 116 16.08 0.31 -6.58
C THR A 116 16.17 -0.75 -7.66
N TYR A 117 15.59 -0.48 -8.83
CA TYR A 117 15.74 -1.27 -10.04
C TYR A 117 16.05 -0.32 -11.21
N LYS A 118 17.12 -0.60 -11.95
CA LYS A 118 17.62 0.28 -13.03
C LYS A 118 17.74 1.75 -12.60
N SER A 119 18.29 1.99 -11.41
CA SER A 119 18.44 3.33 -10.80
C SER A 119 17.14 4.06 -10.43
N HIS A 120 15.98 3.41 -10.50
CA HIS A 120 14.69 3.99 -10.12
C HIS A 120 14.16 3.32 -8.84
N PRO A 121 13.57 4.08 -7.89
CA PRO A 121 12.95 3.50 -6.72
C PRO A 121 11.73 2.67 -7.11
N VAL A 122 11.61 1.47 -6.56
CA VAL A 122 10.49 0.56 -6.81
C VAL A 122 9.87 0.09 -5.50
N LYS A 123 8.58 -0.28 -5.55
CA LYS A 123 7.94 -0.96 -4.43
C LYS A 123 8.54 -2.36 -4.27
N TYR A 124 8.71 -2.78 -3.03
CA TYR A 124 9.23 -4.11 -2.72
C TYR A 124 8.39 -4.79 -1.64
N TRP A 125 8.13 -6.08 -1.82
CA TRP A 125 7.33 -6.88 -0.89
C TRP A 125 8.23 -7.71 0.03
N PHE A 126 7.91 -7.69 1.33
CA PHE A 126 8.52 -8.55 2.33
C PHE A 126 7.51 -9.57 2.84
N GLN A 127 8.03 -10.73 3.25
CA GLN A 127 7.32 -11.70 4.07
C GLN A 127 8.23 -12.12 5.23
N LEU A 128 7.78 -11.86 6.46
CA LEU A 128 8.56 -12.12 7.67
C LEU A 128 7.80 -13.05 8.62
N PRO A 129 8.38 -14.20 9.00
CA PRO A 129 7.84 -15.03 10.06
C PRO A 129 8.22 -14.49 11.44
N PHE A 130 7.30 -14.63 12.39
CA PHE A 130 7.45 -14.36 13.81
C PHE A 130 6.94 -15.57 14.59
N SER A 131 7.61 -15.93 15.68
CA SER A 131 7.19 -16.98 16.59
C SER A 131 7.35 -16.51 18.02
N ALA A 132 6.45 -16.95 18.90
CA ALA A 132 6.57 -16.80 20.34
C ALA A 132 6.28 -18.13 21.02
N PHE A 133 6.87 -18.33 22.19
CA PHE A 133 6.52 -19.42 23.09
C PHE A 133 5.73 -18.81 24.24
N ILE A 134 4.54 -19.37 24.49
CA ILE A 134 3.64 -18.98 25.57
C ILE A 134 3.64 -20.10 26.60
N ASP A 135 3.90 -19.74 27.85
CA ASP A 135 3.92 -20.67 28.98
C ASP A 135 2.50 -20.97 29.48
#